data_AF-A0A9D3YQ21-F1
#
_entry.id   AF-A0A9D3YQ21-F1
#
_cell.length_a   1.000
_cell.length_b   1.000
_cell.length_c   1.000
_cell.angle_alpha   90.00
_cell.angle_beta   90.00
_cell.angle_gamma   90.00
#
_symmetry.space_group_name_H-M   'P 1'
#
loop_
_entity.id
_entity.type
_entity.pdbx_description
1 polymer ?
#
loop_
_entity_poly.entity_id
_entity_poly.type
_entity_poly.pdbx_seq_one_letter_code
_entity_poly.pdbx_strand_id
1 'polypeptide(L)'
;MERDHVSVNIPGKNDCKNDKTGMKGDEFCAENPNTKVPKSVFCRLRPDYILLTKLITRNTCLSSKQQNFAKKLKSNRSVGIDISPNPETVSKKVSEQDMIDMLTNKIQDDTEVEFEEWKRVEVEGKKKMKIVNYKYTKEDYIKHTQLQFQDFLQHVSRVKTQYTAIQNLKLAKK
;
A
#
# COMPACT_ATOMS: atom_id res chain seq x y z
N MET A 1 18.51 10.44 -26.33
CA MET A 1 17.16 10.16 -25.81
C MET A 1 16.98 8.66 -25.89
N GLU A 2 17.08 7.97 -24.78
CA GLU A 2 16.58 6.61 -24.57
C GLU A 2 16.71 6.38 -23.06
N ARG A 3 15.58 6.20 -22.37
CA ARG A 3 15.60 5.78 -20.95
C ARG A 3 15.26 4.31 -20.94
N ASP A 4 16.25 3.50 -20.59
CA ASP A 4 16.09 2.08 -20.36
C ASP A 4 14.91 1.82 -19.41
N HIS A 5 13.95 1.03 -19.90
CA HIS A 5 12.86 0.50 -19.10
C HIS A 5 13.41 -0.50 -18.10
N VAL A 6 13.84 -0.03 -16.92
CA VAL A 6 14.11 -0.90 -15.78
C VAL A 6 12.78 -1.46 -15.29
N SER A 7 12.44 -2.67 -15.76
CA SER A 7 11.37 -3.47 -15.19
C SER A 7 11.68 -3.75 -13.73
N VAL A 8 11.03 -3.03 -12.81
CA VAL A 8 11.19 -3.28 -11.37
C VAL A 8 10.48 -4.60 -11.06
N ASN A 9 11.27 -5.66 -10.92
CA ASN A 9 10.81 -6.99 -10.55
C ASN A 9 9.95 -6.92 -9.28
N ILE A 10 8.69 -7.37 -9.41
CA ILE A 10 7.82 -7.57 -8.26
C ILE A 10 8.46 -8.69 -7.43
N PRO A 11 8.72 -8.46 -6.14
CA PRO A 11 9.64 -9.35 -5.47
C PRO A 11 8.95 -10.67 -5.05
N GLY A 12 9.58 -11.80 -5.38
CA GLY A 12 9.11 -13.16 -5.05
C GLY A 12 9.58 -13.63 -3.67
N LYS A 13 9.26 -14.90 -3.32
CA LYS A 13 9.57 -15.58 -2.02
C LYS A 13 11.02 -15.45 -1.49
N ASN A 14 11.94 -14.87 -2.25
CA ASN A 14 13.36 -14.72 -1.94
C ASN A 14 13.72 -13.43 -1.16
N ASP A 15 12.78 -12.51 -0.89
CA ASP A 15 13.13 -11.23 -0.23
C ASP A 15 13.31 -11.28 1.29
N CYS A 16 13.22 -12.45 1.90
CA CYS A 16 13.58 -12.63 3.31
C CYS A 16 15.06 -12.30 3.58
N LYS A 17 15.86 -12.00 2.54
CA LYS A 17 17.28 -11.60 2.65
C LYS A 17 17.48 -10.16 3.13
N ASN A 18 16.54 -9.25 2.90
CA ASN A 18 16.70 -7.80 3.20
C ASN A 18 15.86 -7.30 4.38
N ASP A 19 15.50 -8.20 5.31
CA ASP A 19 14.64 -7.87 6.42
C ASP A 19 15.35 -6.95 7.45
N LYS A 20 15.03 -5.65 7.41
CA LYS A 20 15.48 -4.65 8.39
C LYS A 20 14.52 -4.52 9.59
N THR A 21 13.48 -5.36 9.66
CA THR A 21 12.45 -5.33 10.72
C THR A 21 12.81 -6.20 11.93
N GLY A 22 13.94 -5.88 12.57
CA GLY A 22 14.13 -5.93 14.04
C GLY A 22 14.10 -7.25 14.81
N MET A 23 13.64 -8.37 14.26
CA MET A 23 13.81 -9.68 14.89
C MET A 23 14.27 -10.68 13.83
N LYS A 24 15.60 -10.82 13.74
CA LYS A 24 16.22 -11.77 12.81
C LYS A 24 15.99 -13.18 13.34
N GLY A 25 15.71 -14.15 12.46
CA GLY A 25 15.59 -15.57 12.86
C GLY A 25 16.81 -16.07 13.65
N ASP A 26 17.97 -15.44 13.42
CA ASP A 26 19.21 -15.70 14.15
C ASP A 26 19.13 -15.30 15.63
N GLU A 27 18.44 -14.20 15.97
CA GLU A 27 18.21 -13.77 17.36
C GLU A 27 17.23 -14.72 18.07
N PHE A 28 16.18 -15.18 17.39
CA PHE A 28 15.25 -16.16 17.95
C PHE A 28 15.93 -17.51 18.24
N CYS A 29 16.82 -17.96 17.35
CA CYS A 29 17.60 -19.19 17.55
C CYS A 29 18.66 -19.04 18.66
N ALA A 30 19.18 -17.84 18.88
CA ALA A 30 20.10 -17.56 19.99
C ALA A 30 19.37 -17.56 21.34
N GLU A 31 18.15 -17.04 21.41
CA GLU A 31 17.29 -17.06 22.61
C GLU A 31 16.68 -18.46 22.88
N ASN A 32 16.56 -19.30 21.84
CA ASN A 32 15.96 -20.64 21.92
C ASN A 32 16.92 -21.71 21.33
N PRO A 33 18.05 -22.01 22.00
CA PRO A 33 19.11 -22.85 21.44
C PRO A 33 18.68 -24.29 21.15
N ASN A 34 17.64 -24.78 21.82
CA ASN A 34 17.07 -26.12 21.61
C ASN A 34 16.02 -26.17 20.48
N THR A 35 15.64 -25.02 19.92
CA THR A 35 14.57 -24.92 18.92
C THR A 35 15.18 -24.53 17.57
N LYS A 36 15.52 -25.51 16.74
CA LYS A 36 15.96 -25.27 15.36
C LYS A 36 14.77 -24.99 14.46
N VAL A 37 14.38 -23.72 14.33
CA VAL A 37 13.34 -23.30 13.39
C VAL A 37 13.98 -22.81 12.09
N PRO A 38 13.77 -23.48 10.95
CA PRO A 38 14.25 -22.95 9.68
C PRO A 38 13.57 -21.61 9.38
N LYS A 39 14.31 -20.67 8.79
CA LYS A 39 13.86 -19.29 8.54
C LYS A 39 12.49 -19.20 7.84
N SER A 40 12.22 -20.12 6.91
CA SER A 40 10.93 -20.21 6.21
C SER A 40 9.77 -20.57 7.15
N VAL A 41 10.01 -21.40 8.16
CA VAL A 41 9.03 -21.76 9.20
C VAL A 41 8.89 -20.63 10.20
N PHE A 42 9.98 -19.96 10.59
CA PHE A 42 9.92 -18.76 11.45
C PHE A 42 9.07 -17.66 10.80
N CYS A 43 9.24 -17.40 9.50
CA CYS A 43 8.41 -16.45 8.76
C CYS A 43 6.93 -16.86 8.66
N ARG A 44 6.61 -18.17 8.76
CA ARG A 44 5.23 -18.69 8.72
C ARG A 44 4.57 -18.76 10.10
N LEU A 45 5.35 -18.97 11.16
CA LEU A 45 4.89 -18.94 12.55
C LEU A 45 4.63 -17.50 13.04
N ARG A 46 5.10 -16.51 12.26
CA ARG A 46 4.79 -15.11 12.49
C ARG A 46 3.26 -14.90 12.39
N PRO A 47 2.63 -14.26 13.38
CA PRO A 47 1.21 -13.96 13.30
C PRO A 47 0.88 -13.12 12.06
N ASP A 48 -0.22 -13.43 11.38
CA ASP A 48 -0.62 -12.82 10.10
C ASP A 48 -0.74 -11.29 10.15
N TYR A 49 -0.94 -10.73 11.35
CA TYR A 49 -0.99 -9.29 11.57
C TYR A 49 0.38 -8.58 11.52
N ILE A 50 1.50 -9.33 11.51
CA ILE A 50 2.87 -8.79 11.40
C ILE A 50 3.40 -9.04 10.00
N LEU A 51 3.13 -8.10 9.08
CA LEU A 51 3.60 -8.18 7.70
C LEU A 51 4.99 -7.55 7.55
N LEU A 52 5.78 -8.08 6.61
CA LEU A 52 7.02 -7.45 6.16
C LEU A 52 6.69 -6.13 5.45
N THR A 53 6.80 -5.02 6.17
CA THR A 53 6.52 -3.70 5.61
C THR A 53 7.59 -3.35 4.58
N LYS A 54 7.25 -3.41 3.28
CA LYS A 54 8.11 -2.86 2.21
C LYS A 54 7.88 -1.37 2.10
N LEU A 55 8.64 -0.65 2.91
CA LEU A 55 8.78 0.80 2.90
C LEU A 55 9.84 1.20 1.85
N ILE A 56 9.54 2.09 0.90
CA ILE A 56 10.56 2.71 -0.01
C ILE A 56 11.50 3.57 0.81
N THR A 57 10.90 4.35 1.71
CA THR A 57 11.56 5.21 2.70
C THR A 57 10.93 4.92 4.04
N ARG A 58 11.54 5.35 5.17
CA ARG A 58 10.99 5.18 6.53
C ARG A 58 9.49 5.50 6.66
N ASN A 59 8.93 6.32 5.76
CA ASN A 59 7.56 6.84 5.84
C ASN A 59 6.63 6.40 4.70
N THR A 60 7.12 5.83 3.59
CA THR A 60 6.30 5.56 2.37
C THR A 60 6.22 4.09 2.01
N CYS A 61 5.00 3.53 1.92
CA CYS A 61 4.78 2.11 1.58
C CYS A 61 4.61 1.88 0.07
N LEU A 62 5.26 0.84 -0.48
CA LEU A 62 5.11 0.42 -1.90
C LEU A 62 3.85 -0.41 -2.18
N SER A 63 2.85 -0.37 -1.29
CA SER A 63 1.68 -1.23 -1.46
C SER A 63 0.88 -0.82 -2.70
N SER A 64 0.25 -1.81 -3.34
CA SER A 64 -0.73 -1.56 -4.40
C SER A 64 -1.86 -0.65 -3.93
N LYS A 65 -2.22 -0.70 -2.63
CA LYS A 65 -3.19 0.22 -2.02
C LYS A 65 -2.73 1.67 -2.11
N GLN A 66 -1.48 1.97 -1.73
CA GLN A 66 -0.94 3.34 -1.80
C GLN A 66 -0.76 3.81 -3.25
N GLN A 67 -0.32 2.92 -4.14
CA GLN A 67 -0.20 3.25 -5.57
C GLN A 67 -1.56 3.49 -6.24
N ASN A 68 -2.57 2.68 -5.93
CA ASN A 68 -3.94 2.86 -6.45
C ASN A 68 -4.56 4.14 -5.92
N PHE A 69 -4.40 4.44 -4.63
CA PHE A 69 -4.89 5.70 -4.09
C PHE A 69 -4.16 6.91 -4.70
N ALA A 70 -2.85 6.84 -4.93
CA ALA A 70 -2.12 7.89 -5.66
C ALA A 70 -2.66 8.10 -7.09
N LYS A 71 -2.96 7.02 -7.81
CA LYS A 71 -3.62 7.08 -9.13
C LYS A 71 -5.01 7.71 -9.04
N LYS A 72 -5.77 7.39 -7.99
CA LYS A 72 -7.08 7.99 -7.73
C LYS A 72 -6.99 9.50 -7.47
N LEU A 73 -6.02 9.94 -6.68
CA LEU A 73 -5.78 11.37 -6.46
C LEU A 73 -5.41 12.09 -7.76
N LYS A 74 -4.70 11.40 -8.67
CA LYS A 74 -4.40 11.93 -10.00
C LYS A 74 -5.66 12.06 -10.87
N SER A 75 -6.59 11.09 -10.85
CA SER A 75 -7.87 11.20 -11.56
C SER A 75 -8.80 12.24 -10.95
N ASN A 76 -8.72 12.48 -9.63
CA ASN A 76 -9.43 13.59 -8.99
C ASN A 76 -8.98 14.95 -9.55
N ARG A 77 -7.68 15.10 -9.87
CA ARG A 77 -7.16 16.30 -10.52
C ARG A 77 -7.73 16.53 -11.92
N SER A 78 -7.94 15.47 -12.70
CA SER A 78 -8.55 15.60 -14.04
C SER A 78 -10.01 16.05 -13.99
N VAL A 79 -10.72 15.81 -12.88
CA VAL A 79 -12.08 16.34 -12.66
C VAL A 79 -12.08 17.70 -11.95
N GLY A 80 -10.93 18.38 -11.88
CA GLY A 80 -10.82 19.75 -11.36
C GLY A 80 -10.71 19.87 -9.84
N ILE A 81 -10.37 18.79 -9.13
CA ILE A 81 -10.07 18.81 -7.70
C ILE A 81 -8.57 19.03 -7.50
N ASP A 82 -8.17 20.21 -7.04
CA ASP A 82 -6.76 20.49 -6.76
C ASP A 82 -6.35 19.99 -5.37
N ILE A 83 -5.97 18.71 -5.31
CA ILE A 83 -5.43 18.05 -4.13
C ILE A 83 -4.01 17.54 -4.40
N SER A 84 -3.26 17.35 -3.32
CA SER A 84 -1.92 16.79 -3.40
C SER A 84 -1.97 15.39 -4.04
N PRO A 85 -1.09 15.09 -5.02
CA PRO A 85 -1.00 13.75 -5.59
C PRO A 85 -0.36 12.74 -4.61
N ASN A 86 0.09 13.18 -3.43
CA ASN A 86 0.67 12.33 -2.41
C ASN A 86 -0.40 11.83 -1.42
N PRO A 87 -0.71 10.51 -1.40
CA PRO A 87 -1.59 9.86 -0.44
C PRO A 87 -1.40 10.29 1.01
N GLU A 88 -0.15 10.38 1.47
CA GLU A 88 0.16 10.68 2.86
C GLU A 88 -0.16 12.12 3.22
N THR A 89 0.08 13.05 2.29
CA THR A 89 -0.26 14.46 2.49
C THR A 89 -1.77 14.62 2.57
N VAL A 90 -2.52 13.91 1.72
CA VAL A 90 -3.99 13.92 1.73
C VAL A 90 -4.53 13.36 3.04
N SER A 91 -4.07 12.19 3.49
CA SER A 91 -4.54 11.57 4.75
C SER A 91 -4.30 12.40 6.02
N LYS A 92 -3.42 13.40 5.96
CA LYS A 92 -3.15 14.30 7.09
C LYS A 92 -3.99 15.57 7.07
N LYS A 93 -4.52 15.95 5.90
CA LYS A 93 -5.11 17.29 5.66
C LYS A 93 -6.57 17.25 5.26
N VAL A 94 -7.05 16.12 4.74
CA VAL A 94 -8.38 15.99 4.15
C VAL A 94 -9.09 14.86 4.87
N SER A 95 -10.28 15.13 5.42
CA SER A 95 -11.13 14.08 5.99
C SER A 95 -11.84 13.31 4.89
N GLU A 96 -12.39 12.14 5.23
CA GLU A 96 -13.18 11.35 4.29
C GLU A 96 -14.39 12.12 3.77
N GLN A 97 -15.07 12.84 4.67
CA GLN A 97 -16.23 13.65 4.30
C GLN A 97 -15.84 14.79 3.35
N ASP A 98 -14.75 15.50 3.63
CA ASP A 98 -14.28 16.58 2.76
C ASP A 98 -13.98 16.07 1.34
N MET A 99 -13.42 14.86 1.23
CA MET A 99 -13.15 14.23 -0.07
C MET A 99 -14.44 13.95 -0.83
N ILE A 100 -15.45 13.41 -0.15
CA ILE A 100 -16.77 13.12 -0.74
C ILE A 100 -17.45 14.42 -1.18
N ASP A 101 -17.43 15.45 -0.34
CA ASP A 101 -18.03 16.75 -0.64
C ASP A 101 -17.35 17.41 -1.85
N MET A 102 -16.01 17.37 -1.91
CA MET A 102 -15.25 17.85 -3.08
C MET A 102 -15.64 17.11 -4.36
N LEU A 103 -15.77 15.78 -4.31
CA LEU A 103 -16.16 14.97 -5.46
C LEU A 103 -17.60 15.25 -5.91
N THR A 104 -18.52 15.36 -4.95
CA THR A 104 -19.94 15.60 -5.19
C THR A 104 -20.16 16.96 -5.85
N ASN A 105 -19.41 17.98 -5.42
CA ASN A 105 -19.52 19.34 -5.93
C ASN A 105 -18.82 19.56 -7.28
N LYS A 106 -17.82 18.74 -7.63
CA LYS A 106 -17.03 18.93 -8.85
C LYS A 106 -17.47 18.04 -10.02
N ILE A 107 -17.94 16.83 -9.75
CA ILE A 107 -18.37 15.89 -10.79
C ILE A 107 -19.85 16.17 -11.10
N GLN A 108 -20.16 16.38 -12.38
CA GLN A 108 -21.55 16.53 -12.84
C GLN A 108 -22.25 15.16 -12.84
N ASP A 109 -23.56 15.14 -12.60
CA ASP A 109 -24.32 13.90 -12.33
C ASP A 109 -24.28 12.90 -13.51
N ASP A 110 -24.29 13.39 -14.75
CA ASP A 110 -24.27 12.55 -15.96
C ASP A 110 -22.84 12.28 -16.50
N THR A 111 -21.80 12.64 -15.74
CA THR A 111 -20.41 12.45 -16.18
C THR A 111 -19.84 11.12 -15.72
N GLU A 112 -19.23 10.41 -16.65
CA GLU A 112 -18.40 9.25 -16.36
C GLU A 112 -16.96 9.66 -16.09
N VAL A 113 -16.36 9.12 -15.02
CA VAL A 113 -14.99 9.39 -14.64
C VAL A 113 -14.11 8.20 -15.01
N GLU A 114 -13.11 8.46 -15.86
CA GLU A 114 -12.10 7.48 -16.23
C GLU A 114 -10.92 7.51 -15.25
N PHE A 115 -10.48 6.33 -14.81
CA PHE A 115 -9.34 6.20 -13.91
C PHE A 115 -8.58 4.89 -14.09
N GLU A 116 -7.34 4.87 -13.60
CA GLU A 116 -6.43 3.74 -13.67
C GLU A 116 -6.22 3.08 -12.31
N GLU A 117 -6.19 1.75 -12.27
CA GLU A 117 -5.79 1.00 -11.07
C GLU A 117 -4.93 -0.22 -11.38
N TRP A 118 -4.00 -0.52 -10.48
CA TRP A 118 -3.32 -1.80 -10.48
C TRP A 118 -4.24 -2.92 -10.02
N LYS A 119 -4.47 -3.90 -10.90
CA LYS A 119 -5.22 -5.12 -10.60
C LYS A 119 -4.43 -6.35 -11.02
N ARG A 120 -4.63 -7.45 -10.28
CA ARG A 120 -4.12 -8.76 -10.66
C ARG A 120 -5.06 -9.35 -11.71
N VAL A 121 -4.55 -9.52 -12.92
CA VAL A 121 -5.29 -10.04 -14.07
C VAL A 121 -4.62 -11.32 -14.58
N GLU A 122 -5.41 -12.20 -15.16
CA GLU A 122 -4.92 -13.41 -15.79
C GLU A 122 -4.50 -13.12 -17.22
N VAL A 123 -3.24 -13.40 -17.53
CA VAL A 123 -2.67 -13.21 -18.87
C VAL A 123 -1.95 -14.50 -19.21
N GLU A 124 -2.42 -15.19 -20.24
CA GLU A 124 -1.82 -16.45 -20.71
C GLU A 124 -1.72 -17.51 -19.60
N GLY A 125 -2.79 -17.66 -18.81
CA GLY A 125 -2.85 -18.62 -17.69
C GLY A 125 -1.99 -18.24 -16.47
N LYS A 126 -1.34 -17.06 -16.46
CA LYS A 126 -0.54 -16.57 -15.34
C LYS A 126 -1.13 -15.28 -14.77
N LYS A 127 -1.29 -15.23 -13.45
CA LYS A 127 -1.76 -14.03 -12.74
C LYS A 127 -0.64 -12.99 -12.68
N LYS A 128 -0.77 -11.90 -13.43
CA LYS A 128 0.18 -10.77 -13.47
C LYS A 128 -0.51 -9.48 -12.99
N MET A 129 0.25 -8.55 -12.42
CA MET A 129 -0.27 -7.22 -12.12
C MET A 129 -0.25 -6.38 -13.40
N LYS A 130 -1.37 -5.75 -13.73
CA LYS A 130 -1.46 -4.76 -14.81
C LYS A 130 -2.26 -3.55 -14.36
N ILE A 131 -2.03 -2.41 -15.01
CA ILE A 131 -2.89 -1.24 -14.91
C ILE A 131 -4.13 -1.52 -15.76
N VAL A 132 -5.30 -1.33 -15.16
CA VAL A 132 -6.61 -1.48 -15.80
C VAL A 132 -7.30 -0.13 -15.76
N ASN A 133 -7.85 0.27 -16.90
CA ASN A 133 -8.69 1.46 -17.01
C ASN A 133 -10.13 1.11 -16.64
N TYR A 134 -10.74 1.94 -15.81
CA TYR A 134 -12.13 1.86 -15.43
C TYR A 134 -12.83 3.15 -15.82
N LYS A 135 -14.13 3.05 -16.05
CA LYS A 135 -15.02 4.16 -16.32
C LYS A 135 -16.26 3.99 -15.46
N TYR A 136 -16.43 4.85 -14.46
CA TYR A 136 -17.52 4.76 -13.47
C TYR A 136 -18.42 5.98 -13.58
N THR A 137 -19.71 5.78 -13.27
CA THR A 137 -20.65 6.88 -13.01
C THR A 137 -20.19 7.69 -11.81
N LYS A 138 -20.72 8.91 -11.63
CA LYS A 138 -20.43 9.76 -10.47
C LYS A 138 -20.61 9.00 -9.14
N GLU A 139 -21.76 8.35 -8.97
CA GLU A 139 -22.09 7.65 -7.72
C GLU A 139 -21.12 6.50 -7.43
N ASP A 140 -20.83 5.68 -8.44
CA ASP A 140 -19.92 4.55 -8.30
C ASP A 140 -18.48 5.02 -8.07
N TYR A 141 -18.09 6.11 -8.72
CA TYR A 141 -16.76 6.71 -8.53
C TYR A 141 -16.58 7.26 -7.11
N ILE A 142 -17.60 7.92 -6.56
CA ILE A 142 -17.57 8.45 -5.18
C ILE A 142 -17.49 7.30 -4.19
N LYS A 143 -18.38 6.30 -4.29
CA LYS A 143 -18.38 5.11 -3.40
C LYS A 143 -17.04 4.39 -3.46
N HIS A 144 -16.50 4.19 -4.66
CA HIS A 144 -15.22 3.51 -4.84
C HIS A 144 -14.04 4.33 -4.29
N THR A 145 -14.06 5.64 -4.46
CA THR A 145 -13.03 6.53 -3.89
C THR A 145 -13.08 6.54 -2.36
N GLN A 146 -14.28 6.56 -1.78
CA GLN A 146 -14.50 6.45 -0.34
C GLN A 146 -13.90 5.15 0.20
N LEU A 147 -14.26 4.00 -0.40
CA LEU A 147 -13.74 2.69 -0.01
C LEU A 147 -12.22 2.65 -0.09
N GLN A 148 -11.62 3.13 -1.19
CA GLN A 148 -10.16 3.17 -1.32
C GLN A 148 -9.50 4.08 -0.29
N PHE A 149 -10.13 5.20 0.06
CA PHE A 149 -9.57 6.11 1.04
C PHE A 149 -9.56 5.47 2.43
N GLN A 150 -10.66 4.85 2.85
CA GLN A 150 -10.73 4.08 4.10
C GLN A 150 -9.67 2.96 4.12
N ASP A 151 -9.57 2.20 3.03
CA ASP A 151 -8.61 1.11 2.89
C ASP A 151 -7.15 1.60 3.03
N PHE A 152 -6.88 2.79 2.51
CA PHE A 152 -5.59 3.46 2.64
C PHE A 152 -5.34 3.95 4.06
N LEU A 153 -6.32 4.57 4.72
CA LEU A 153 -6.18 5.03 6.11
C LEU A 153 -5.91 3.88 7.08
N GLN A 154 -6.66 2.77 6.94
CA GLN A 154 -6.42 1.55 7.69
C GLN A 154 -5.01 1.00 7.42
N HIS A 155 -4.57 1.01 6.17
CA HIS A 155 -3.23 0.60 5.80
C HIS A 155 -2.15 1.46 6.48
N VAL A 156 -2.28 2.78 6.43
CA VAL A 156 -1.35 3.73 7.07
C VAL A 156 -1.31 3.54 8.58
N SER A 157 -2.48 3.41 9.22
CA SER A 157 -2.60 3.14 10.66
C SER A 157 -1.85 1.86 11.03
N ARG A 158 -2.12 0.76 10.32
CA ARG A 158 -1.46 -0.53 10.54
C ARG A 158 0.06 -0.45 10.38
N VAL A 159 0.54 0.23 9.34
CA VAL A 159 1.97 0.40 9.07
C VAL A 159 2.64 1.20 10.18
N LYS A 160 2.01 2.29 10.67
CA LYS A 160 2.53 3.07 11.79
C LYS A 160 2.58 2.24 13.07
N THR A 161 1.52 1.50 13.39
CA THR A 161 1.47 0.62 14.57
C THR A 161 2.58 -0.43 14.53
N GLN A 162 2.79 -1.08 13.38
CA GLN A 162 3.88 -2.03 13.19
C GLN A 162 5.25 -1.38 13.41
N TYR A 163 5.47 -0.19 12.85
CA TYR A 163 6.73 0.52 13.01
C TYR A 163 7.00 0.88 14.47
N THR A 164 6.02 1.42 15.19
CA THR A 164 6.13 1.75 16.62
C THR A 164 6.42 0.51 17.47
N ALA A 165 5.71 -0.60 17.23
CA ALA A 165 5.96 -1.85 17.94
C ALA A 165 7.40 -2.35 17.75
N ILE A 166 7.92 -2.27 16.52
CA ILE A 166 9.33 -2.63 16.23
C ILE A 166 10.31 -1.71 16.96
N GLN A 167 10.04 -0.40 17.04
CA GLN A 167 10.90 0.53 17.79
C GLN A 167 10.92 0.20 19.28
N ASN A 168 9.75 -0.05 19.87
CA ASN A 168 9.64 -0.39 21.28
C ASN A 168 10.40 -1.69 21.60
N LEU A 169 10.30 -2.71 20.75
CA LEU A 169 11.07 -3.96 20.91
C LEU A 169 12.59 -3.74 20.84
N LYS A 170 13.06 -2.81 20.00
CA LYS A 170 14.49 -2.47 19.92
C LYS A 170 14.98 -1.70 21.15
N LEU A 171 14.13 -0.86 21.73
CA LEU A 171 14.46 -0.10 22.93
C LEU A 171 14.45 -0.99 24.18
N ALA A 172 13.53 -1.96 24.27
CA ALA A 172 13.46 -2.90 25.38
C ALA A 172 14.62 -3.93 25.42
N LYS A 173 15.41 -4.03 24.34
CA LYS A 173 16.60 -4.88 24.24
C LYS A 173 17.91 -4.16 24.63
N LYS A 174 17.85 -2.86 24.98
CA LYS A 174 18.98 -2.09 25.52
C LYS A 174 18.87 -2.00 27.03
#